data_AF-A0A931U6X7-F1
#
_entry.id   AF-A0A931U6X7-F1
#
_cell.length_a   1.000
_cell.length_b   1.000
_cell.length_c   1.000
_cell.angle_alpha   90.00
_cell.angle_beta   90.00
_cell.angle_gamma   90.00
#
_symmetry.space_group_name_H-M   'P 1'
#
loop_
_entity.id
_entity.type
_entity.pdbx_description
1 polymer ?
#
loop_
_entity_poly.entity_id
_entity_poly.type
_entity_poly.pdbx_seq_one_letter_code
_entity_poly.pdbx_strand_id
1 'polypeptide(L)'
;MDNQKTLTTITNLTGLINGHITGLDRERENLGKLSEMLSDILANDPAYKEANDKAKEISKEKGKAKANILAQTHPHDIAFKIKDSRIEIKQLSLELSGFLTEYQKLTGSNEFESEDGEMRQIVITARVVGKTDFGDKQEKLPTA
;
A
#
# COMPACT_ATOMS: atom_id res chain seq x y z
N MET A 1 -41.93 -1.52 -5.02
CA MET A 1 -41.60 -0.50 -4.00
C MET A 1 -40.14 -0.61 -3.53
N ASP A 2 -39.53 -1.80 -3.52
CA ASP A 2 -38.11 -1.96 -3.14
C ASP A 2 -37.10 -1.27 -4.06
N ASN A 3 -37.33 -1.29 -5.37
CA ASN A 3 -36.37 -0.72 -6.32
C ASN A 3 -36.16 0.80 -6.15
N GLN A 4 -37.22 1.53 -5.79
CA GLN A 4 -37.14 2.98 -5.55
C GLN A 4 -36.38 3.31 -4.25
N LYS A 5 -36.57 2.49 -3.21
CA LYS A 5 -35.84 2.62 -1.94
C LYS A 5 -34.35 2.32 -2.13
N THR A 6 -34.01 1.29 -2.89
CA THR A 6 -32.63 0.95 -3.27
C THR A 6 -31.96 2.08 -4.05
N LEU A 7 -32.64 2.68 -5.02
CA LEU A 7 -32.11 3.81 -5.80
C LEU A 7 -31.85 5.05 -4.93
N THR A 8 -32.74 5.37 -4.00
CA THR A 8 -32.53 6.47 -3.04
C THR A 8 -31.32 6.21 -2.15
N THR A 9 -31.16 4.99 -1.63
CA THR A 9 -29.99 4.61 -0.81
C THR A 9 -28.69 4.73 -1.60
N ILE A 10 -28.65 4.24 -2.85
CA ILE A 10 -27.47 4.36 -3.72
C ILE A 10 -27.11 5.82 -3.99
N THR A 11 -28.11 6.67 -4.25
CA THR A 11 -27.89 8.10 -4.52
C THR A 11 -27.31 8.81 -3.29
N ASN A 12 -27.85 8.53 -2.11
CA ASN A 12 -27.36 9.09 -0.85
C ASN A 12 -25.92 8.62 -0.55
N LEU A 13 -25.65 7.32 -0.70
CA LEU A 13 -24.30 6.77 -0.53
C LEU A 13 -23.31 7.38 -1.52
N THR A 14 -23.71 7.56 -2.79
CA THR A 14 -22.86 8.20 -3.81
C THR A 14 -22.51 9.63 -3.44
N GLY A 15 -23.48 10.41 -2.92
CA GLY A 15 -23.23 11.76 -2.41
C GLY A 15 -22.24 11.78 -1.25
N LEU A 16 -22.40 10.88 -0.28
CA LEU A 16 -21.48 10.73 0.85
C LEU A 16 -20.08 10.32 0.39
N ILE A 17 -19.96 9.33 -0.49
CA ILE A 17 -18.68 8.87 -1.05
C ILE A 17 -17.96 10.03 -1.74
N ASN A 18 -18.64 10.77 -2.61
CA ASN A 18 -18.04 11.90 -3.33
C ASN A 18 -17.62 13.05 -2.39
N GLY A 19 -18.41 13.32 -1.36
CA GLY A 19 -18.06 14.29 -0.32
C GLY A 19 -16.80 13.87 0.45
N HIS A 20 -16.71 12.60 0.85
CA HIS A 20 -15.53 12.06 1.52
C HIS A 20 -14.29 12.04 0.62
N ILE A 21 -14.42 11.67 -0.67
CA ILE A 21 -13.33 11.74 -1.65
C ILE A 21 -12.81 13.17 -1.75
N THR A 22 -13.70 14.15 -1.92
CA THR A 22 -13.33 15.57 -2.04
C THR A 22 -12.62 16.07 -0.78
N GLY A 23 -13.11 15.72 0.40
CA GLY A 23 -12.46 16.05 1.67
C GLY A 23 -11.07 15.42 1.79
N LEU A 24 -10.94 14.15 1.40
CA LEU A 24 -9.69 13.41 1.45
C LEU A 24 -8.64 13.99 0.48
N ASP A 25 -9.05 14.34 -0.74
CA ASP A 25 -8.18 14.98 -1.73
C ASP A 25 -7.70 16.36 -1.24
N ARG A 26 -8.59 17.15 -0.63
CA ARG A 26 -8.23 18.43 -0.01
C ARG A 26 -7.23 18.26 1.12
N GLU A 27 -7.43 17.29 2.02
CA GLU A 27 -6.49 17.03 3.12
C GLU A 27 -5.14 16.50 2.61
N ARG A 28 -5.13 15.68 1.55
CA ARG A 28 -3.89 15.26 0.89
C ARG A 28 -3.12 16.44 0.30
N GLU A 29 -3.80 17.35 -0.39
CA GLU A 29 -3.18 18.56 -0.94
C GLU A 29 -2.63 19.45 0.19
N ASN A 30 -3.42 19.67 1.24
CA ASN A 30 -3.01 20.45 2.40
C ASN A 30 -1.78 19.83 3.10
N LEU A 31 -1.79 18.52 3.32
CA LEU A 31 -0.65 17.78 3.86
C LEU A 31 0.59 17.93 2.98
N GLY A 32 0.43 17.87 1.66
CA GLY A 32 1.52 18.11 0.71
C GLY A 32 2.14 19.49 0.89
N LYS A 33 1.32 20.54 0.94
CA LYS A 33 1.77 21.93 1.16
C LYS A 33 2.48 22.10 2.50
N LEU A 34 1.90 21.57 3.58
CA LEU A 34 2.52 21.63 4.91
C LEU A 34 3.86 20.89 4.96
N SER A 35 3.95 19.75 4.26
CA SER A 35 5.20 18.97 4.16
C SER A 35 6.27 19.71 3.37
N GLU A 36 5.90 20.39 2.28
CA GLU A 36 6.80 21.22 1.48
C GLU A 36 7.30 22.41 2.31
N MET A 37 6.40 23.16 2.95
CA MET A 37 6.76 24.28 3.83
C MET A 37 7.70 23.85 4.95
N LEU A 38 7.43 22.72 5.61
CA LEU A 38 8.32 22.18 6.63
C LEU A 38 9.68 21.78 6.05
N SER A 39 9.70 21.16 4.87
CA SER A 39 10.93 20.79 4.18
C SER A 39 11.79 22.02 3.86
N ASP A 40 11.17 23.11 3.41
CA ASP A 40 11.85 24.38 3.13
C ASP A 40 12.41 25.02 4.41
N ILE A 41 11.65 25.01 5.51
CA ILE A 41 12.12 25.49 6.81
C ILE A 41 13.37 24.73 7.23
N LEU A 42 13.32 23.40 7.18
CA LEU A 42 14.45 22.55 7.55
C LEU A 42 15.64 22.75 6.61
N ALA A 43 15.42 22.82 5.29
CA ALA A 43 16.48 22.99 4.31
C ALA A 43 17.26 24.32 4.45
N ASN A 44 16.61 25.35 5.00
CA ASN A 44 17.20 26.65 5.23
C ASN A 44 17.84 26.81 6.62
N ASP A 45 17.60 25.89 7.55
CA ASP A 45 18.26 25.90 8.86
C ASP A 45 19.73 25.42 8.74
N PRO A 46 20.73 26.24 9.14
CA PRO A 46 22.14 25.88 8.99
C PRO A 46 22.55 24.64 9.78
N ALA A 47 22.02 24.45 10.98
CA ALA A 47 22.37 23.31 11.84
C ALA A 47 21.79 22.01 11.28
N TYR A 48 20.55 22.04 10.80
CA TYR A 48 19.92 20.93 10.11
C TYR A 48 20.66 20.58 8.81
N LYS A 49 21.04 21.58 8.02
CA LYS A 49 21.79 21.36 6.77
C LYS A 49 23.12 20.67 7.02
N GLU A 50 23.90 21.13 8.00
CA GLU A 50 25.16 20.50 8.39
C GLU A 50 24.95 19.05 8.87
N ALA A 51 23.95 18.81 9.70
CA ALA A 51 23.61 17.46 10.17
C ALA A 51 23.18 16.55 9.02
N ASN A 52 22.38 17.05 8.09
CA ASN A 52 21.91 16.32 6.92
C ASN A 52 23.06 15.96 5.97
N ASP A 53 24.00 16.88 5.75
CA ASP A 53 25.16 16.62 4.88
C ASP A 53 26.10 15.58 5.52
N LYS A 54 26.36 15.65 6.82
CA LYS A 54 27.07 14.59 7.56
C LYS A 54 26.36 13.24 7.44
N ALA A 55 25.04 13.21 7.60
CA ALA A 55 24.24 12.00 7.48
C ALA A 55 24.29 11.40 6.06
N LYS A 56 24.30 12.24 5.01
CA LYS A 56 24.47 11.80 3.62
C LYS A 56 25.83 11.16 3.39
N GLU A 57 26.91 11.76 3.88
CA GLU A 57 28.25 11.18 3.73
C GLU A 57 28.37 9.83 4.46
N ILE A 58 27.91 9.74 5.71
CA ILE A 58 27.85 8.47 6.44
C ILE A 58 26.99 7.43 5.70
N SER A 59 25.86 7.85 5.13
CA SER A 59 24.98 6.96 4.37
C SER A 59 25.63 6.45 3.09
N LYS A 60 26.41 7.28 2.38
CA LYS A 60 27.21 6.85 1.22
C LYS A 60 28.27 5.84 1.62
N GLU A 61 29.00 6.08 2.70
CA GLU A 61 30.02 5.15 3.22
C GLU A 61 29.40 3.81 3.61
N LYS A 62 28.28 3.84 4.37
CA LYS A 62 27.48 2.65 4.70
C LYS A 62 27.01 1.92 3.45
N GLY A 63 26.58 2.66 2.42
CA GLY A 63 26.17 2.12 1.13
C GLY A 63 27.30 1.38 0.41
N LYS A 64 28.49 1.99 0.34
CA LYS A 64 29.70 1.36 -0.23
C LYS A 64 30.10 0.10 0.53
N ALA A 65 30.13 0.17 1.87
CA ALA A 65 30.44 -0.98 2.72
C ALA A 65 29.44 -2.13 2.50
N LYS A 66 28.14 -1.81 2.44
CA LYS A 66 27.09 -2.79 2.13
C LYS A 66 27.27 -3.40 0.73
N ALA A 67 27.57 -2.59 -0.28
CA ALA A 67 27.81 -3.07 -1.64
C ALA A 67 29.00 -4.05 -1.69
N ASN A 68 30.08 -3.75 -0.98
CA ASN A 68 31.24 -4.65 -0.89
C ASN A 68 30.89 -5.98 -0.22
N ILE A 69 30.06 -5.98 0.81
CA ILE A 69 29.56 -7.21 1.45
C ILE A 69 28.66 -7.99 0.49
N LEU A 70 27.75 -7.32 -0.20
CA LEU A 70 26.83 -7.94 -1.17
C LEU A 70 27.51 -8.39 -2.46
N ALA A 71 28.74 -7.96 -2.75
CA ALA A 71 29.54 -8.53 -3.84
C ALA A 71 30.04 -9.95 -3.52
N GLN A 72 30.00 -10.36 -2.25
CA GLN A 72 30.30 -11.73 -1.85
C GLN A 72 29.11 -12.64 -2.21
N THR A 73 29.41 -13.85 -2.68
CA THR A 73 28.41 -14.81 -3.20
C THR A 73 27.29 -15.11 -2.20
N HIS A 74 27.63 -15.40 -0.93
CA HIS A 74 26.63 -15.83 0.05
C HIS A 74 25.65 -14.70 0.47
N PRO A 75 26.08 -13.48 0.83
CA PRO A 75 25.18 -12.34 1.05
C PRO A 75 24.35 -11.95 -0.17
N HIS A 76 24.91 -12.04 -1.38
CA HIS A 76 24.19 -11.79 -2.64
C HIS A 76 22.99 -12.73 -2.80
N ASP A 77 23.22 -14.04 -2.63
CA ASP A 77 22.19 -15.06 -2.79
C ASP A 77 21.08 -14.91 -1.74
N ILE A 78 21.43 -14.54 -0.50
CA ILE A 78 20.43 -14.23 0.53
C ILE A 78 19.60 -13.02 0.14
N ALA A 79 20.24 -11.94 -0.34
CA ALA A 79 19.52 -10.74 -0.77
C ALA A 79 18.56 -11.02 -1.93
N PHE A 80 18.97 -11.87 -2.87
CA PHE A 80 18.14 -12.35 -3.96
C PHE A 80 16.94 -13.16 -3.44
N LYS A 81 17.16 -14.17 -2.58
CA LYS A 81 16.09 -14.96 -1.96
C LYS A 81 15.09 -14.09 -1.20
N ILE A 82 15.54 -13.09 -0.44
CA ILE A 82 14.66 -12.14 0.25
C ILE A 82 13.78 -11.39 -0.75
N LYS A 83 14.34 -10.95 -1.88
CA LYS A 83 13.59 -10.25 -2.91
C LYS A 83 12.53 -11.17 -3.53
N ASP A 84 12.89 -12.39 -3.86
CA ASP A 84 11.97 -13.38 -4.44
C ASP A 84 10.85 -13.76 -3.47
N SER A 85 11.17 -14.06 -2.20
CA SER A 85 10.15 -14.33 -1.18
C SER A 85 9.18 -13.16 -0.99
N ARG A 86 9.64 -11.90 -1.13
CA ARG A 86 8.74 -10.73 -1.08
C ARG A 86 7.80 -10.68 -2.28
N ILE A 87 8.23 -11.12 -3.46
CA ILE A 87 7.39 -11.20 -4.65
C ILE A 87 6.34 -12.30 -4.46
N GLU A 88 6.77 -13.46 -3.98
CA GLU A 88 5.91 -14.61 -3.70
C GLU A 88 4.84 -14.28 -2.64
N ILE A 89 5.25 -13.68 -1.51
CA ILE A 89 4.30 -13.23 -0.47
C ILE A 89 3.25 -12.28 -1.04
N LYS A 90 3.65 -11.35 -1.92
CA LYS A 90 2.70 -10.41 -2.55
C LYS A 90 1.71 -11.13 -3.46
N GLN A 91 2.18 -12.11 -4.23
CA GLN A 91 1.34 -12.90 -5.12
C GLN A 91 0.34 -13.76 -4.32
N LEU A 92 0.83 -14.52 -3.35
CA LEU A 92 0.00 -15.34 -2.46
C LEU A 92 -1.04 -14.50 -1.70
N SER A 93 -0.66 -13.31 -1.23
CA SER A 93 -1.59 -12.40 -0.54
C SER A 93 -2.70 -11.88 -1.47
N LEU A 94 -2.37 -11.63 -2.74
CA LEU A 94 -3.34 -11.19 -3.74
C LEU A 94 -4.34 -12.30 -4.07
N GLU A 95 -3.84 -13.52 -4.28
CA GLU A 95 -4.66 -14.71 -4.52
C GLU A 95 -5.56 -15.01 -3.33
N LEU A 96 -5.00 -15.02 -2.12
CA LEU A 96 -5.75 -15.19 -0.88
C LEU A 96 -6.86 -14.14 -0.74
N SER A 97 -6.58 -12.86 -0.99
CA SER A 97 -7.63 -11.83 -0.96
C SER A 97 -8.76 -12.11 -1.95
N GLY A 98 -8.45 -12.68 -3.12
CA GLY A 98 -9.45 -13.13 -4.09
C GLY A 98 -10.33 -14.25 -3.53
N PHE A 99 -9.71 -15.31 -3.01
CA PHE A 99 -10.41 -16.45 -2.41
C PHE A 99 -11.27 -16.05 -1.20
N LEU A 100 -10.76 -15.20 -0.31
CA LEU A 100 -11.52 -14.71 0.85
C LEU A 100 -12.73 -13.87 0.42
N THR A 101 -12.59 -13.07 -0.63
CA THR A 101 -13.70 -12.29 -1.19
C THR A 101 -14.77 -13.21 -1.80
N GLU A 102 -14.35 -14.25 -2.52
CA GLU A 102 -15.26 -15.24 -3.10
C GLU A 102 -15.96 -16.07 -2.02
N TYR A 103 -15.22 -16.53 -1.00
CA TYR A 103 -15.77 -17.22 0.16
C TYR A 103 -16.86 -16.39 0.86
N GLN A 104 -16.58 -15.11 1.13
CA GLN A 104 -17.56 -14.21 1.75
C GLN A 104 -18.80 -14.04 0.86
N LYS A 105 -18.64 -13.93 -0.47
CA LYS A 105 -19.77 -13.84 -1.41
C LYS A 105 -20.64 -15.10 -1.42
N LEU A 106 -20.02 -16.27 -1.36
CA LEU A 106 -20.73 -17.56 -1.43
C LEU A 106 -21.41 -17.93 -0.12
N THR A 107 -20.73 -17.69 1.02
CA THR A 107 -21.20 -18.15 2.34
C THR A 107 -21.92 -17.06 3.12
N GLY A 108 -21.68 -15.78 2.80
CA GLY A 108 -22.10 -14.65 3.63
C GLY A 108 -21.34 -14.53 4.95
N SER A 109 -20.40 -15.45 5.25
CA SER A 109 -19.64 -15.47 6.49
C SER A 109 -18.34 -14.67 6.36
N ASN A 110 -18.00 -13.97 7.44
CA ASN A 110 -16.69 -13.34 7.62
C ASN A 110 -15.77 -14.20 8.48
N GLU A 111 -16.13 -15.44 8.75
CA GLU A 111 -15.36 -16.34 9.60
C GLU A 111 -15.19 -17.69 8.90
N PHE A 112 -13.99 -18.26 9.05
CA PHE A 112 -13.67 -19.60 8.55
C PHE A 112 -12.70 -20.28 9.51
N GLU A 113 -12.75 -21.60 9.56
CA GLU A 113 -11.80 -22.43 10.28
C GLU A 113 -10.62 -22.76 9.35
N SER A 114 -9.39 -22.51 9.80
CA SER A 114 -8.19 -22.91 9.05
C SER A 114 -7.78 -24.36 9.34
N GLU A 115 -6.83 -24.89 8.54
CA GLU A 115 -6.34 -26.27 8.67
C GLU A 115 -5.72 -26.59 10.04
N ASP A 116 -5.29 -25.57 10.78
CA ASP A 116 -4.78 -25.65 12.15
C ASP A 116 -5.90 -25.70 13.22
N GLY A 117 -7.17 -25.64 12.81
CA GLY A 117 -8.34 -25.60 13.69
C GLY A 117 -8.60 -24.21 14.31
N GLU A 118 -7.86 -23.18 13.90
CA GLU A 118 -8.11 -21.82 14.38
C GLU A 118 -9.26 -21.15 13.61
N MET A 119 -10.16 -20.50 14.33
CA MET A 119 -11.15 -19.62 13.71
C MET A 119 -10.51 -18.28 13.34
N ARG A 120 -10.63 -17.90 12.06
CA ARG A 120 -10.07 -16.66 11.51
C ARG A 120 -11.17 -15.76 10.97
N GLN A 121 -11.01 -14.46 11.14
CA GLN A 121 -11.92 -13.44 10.63
C GLN A 121 -11.41 -12.83 9.32
N ILE A 122 -12.30 -12.76 8.33
CA ILE A 122 -12.11 -12.08 7.05
C ILE A 122 -12.35 -10.59 7.24
N VAL A 123 -11.33 -9.78 6.94
CA VAL A 123 -11.42 -8.31 6.95
C VAL A 123 -11.23 -7.80 5.53
N ILE A 124 -12.32 -7.41 4.87
CA ILE A 124 -12.27 -6.77 3.55
C ILE A 124 -12.27 -5.25 3.72
N THR A 125 -11.19 -4.59 3.32
CA THR A 125 -11.09 -3.13 3.31
C THR A 125 -11.31 -2.58 1.92
N ALA A 126 -12.46 -1.93 1.70
CA ALA A 126 -12.67 -1.11 0.51
C ALA A 126 -11.92 0.22 0.66
N ARG A 127 -11.14 0.61 -0.36
CA ARG A 127 -10.48 1.91 -0.40
C ARG A 127 -10.58 2.53 -1.80
N VAL A 128 -10.72 3.85 -1.84
CA VAL A 128 -10.63 4.61 -3.08
C VAL A 128 -9.16 4.75 -3.45
N VAL A 129 -8.80 4.28 -4.65
CA VAL A 129 -7.45 4.41 -5.21
C VAL A 129 -7.46 5.44 -6.34
N GLY A 130 -6.38 6.21 -6.48
CA GLY A 130 -6.26 7.20 -7.56
C GLY A 130 -6.11 6.51 -8.93
N LYS A 131 -6.39 7.25 -10.02
CA LYS A 131 -6.26 6.71 -11.40
C LYS A 131 -4.86 6.17 -11.71
N THR A 132 -3.81 6.74 -11.12
CA THR A 132 -2.42 6.29 -11.28
C THR A 132 -2.17 4.92 -10.65
N ASP A 133 -2.74 4.64 -9.48
CA ASP A 133 -2.58 3.36 -8.77
C ASP A 133 -3.39 2.21 -9.40
N PHE A 134 -4.38 2.55 -10.22
CA PHE A 134 -5.27 1.60 -10.89
C PHE A 134 -4.66 1.04 -12.19
N GLY A 135 -3.84 1.83 -12.90
CA GLY A 135 -3.22 1.43 -14.19
C GLY A 135 -2.21 0.29 -14.06
N ASP A 136 -1.37 0.31 -13.03
CA ASP A 136 -0.30 -0.69 -12.81
C ASP A 136 -0.82 -2.13 -12.56
N LYS A 137 -2.11 -2.28 -12.26
CA LYS A 137 -2.73 -3.60 -11.99
C LYS A 137 -3.33 -4.26 -13.23
N GLN A 138 -3.64 -3.51 -14.29
CA GLN A 138 -4.28 -4.07 -15.49
C GLN A 138 -3.27 -4.69 -16.47
N GLU A 139 -2.01 -4.26 -16.44
CA GLU A 139 -0.96 -4.74 -17.35
C GLU A 139 -0.40 -6.13 -17.01
N LYS A 140 -0.83 -6.73 -15.89
CA LYS A 140 -0.37 -8.05 -15.41
C LYS A 140 -1.39 -9.19 -15.52
N LEU A 141 -2.46 -9.01 -16.30
CA LEU A 141 -3.33 -10.13 -16.65
C LEU A 141 -2.80 -10.79 -17.93
N PRO A 142 -2.30 -12.03 -17.89
CA PRO A 142 -1.97 -12.75 -19.11
C PRO A 142 -3.25 -12.90 -19.92
N THR A 143 -3.23 -12.38 -21.14
CA THR A 143 -4.26 -12.67 -22.14
C THR A 143 -4.20 -14.16 -22.44
N ALA A 144 -5.36 -14.81 -22.40
CA ALA A 144 -5.55 -16.25 -22.60
C ALA A 144 -4.94 -16.76 -23.91
#